data_AF-A0A7W1JFN8-F1
#
_entry.id   AF-A0A7W1JFN8-F1
#
_cell.length_a   1.000
_cell.length_b   1.000
_cell.length_c   1.000
_cell.angle_alpha   90.00
_cell.angle_beta   90.00
_cell.angle_gamma   90.00
#
_symmetry.space_group_name_H-M   'P 1'
#
loop_
_entity.id
_entity.type
_entity.pdbx_description
1 polymer ?
#
loop_
_entity_poly.entity_id
_entity_poly.type
_entity_poly.pdbx_seq_one_letter_code
_entity_poly.pdbx_strand_id
1 'polypeptide(L)'
;MLGFARVVVLILSGHKMSLQNALNKLFNALGEVFRVPSASAYCQAKKKVKPEVFVHLSEVLCEDFYTLYGADQEVRLWHGHRLMGADGTYLTLPDTEELRACFSVHENQPSARAAQTSASLSHRLTRFAE
;
A
#
# COMPACT_ATOMS: atom_id res chain seq x y z
N MET A 1 -10.40 -29.42 -4.23
CA MET A 1 -9.67 -29.60 -2.95
C MET A 1 -9.06 -28.26 -2.55
N LEU A 2 -9.08 -27.91 -1.26
CA LEU A 2 -8.53 -26.63 -0.79
C LEU A 2 -7.01 -26.74 -0.61
N GLY A 3 -6.27 -26.53 -1.70
CA GLY A 3 -4.80 -26.52 -1.69
C GLY A 3 -4.21 -25.23 -1.12
N PHE A 4 -2.92 -25.28 -0.77
CA PHE A 4 -2.18 -24.16 -0.16
C PHE A 4 -2.35 -22.84 -0.93
N ALA A 5 -2.13 -22.84 -2.24
CA ALA A 5 -2.26 -21.64 -3.07
C ALA A 5 -3.66 -21.02 -2.98
N ARG A 6 -4.72 -21.84 -2.99
CA ARG A 6 -6.11 -21.35 -2.89
C ARG A 6 -6.38 -20.71 -1.52
N VAL A 7 -5.79 -21.25 -0.45
CA VAL A 7 -5.88 -20.65 0.89
C VAL A 7 -5.17 -19.31 0.94
N VAL A 8 -3.94 -19.22 0.41
CA VAL A 8 -3.18 -17.98 0.36
C VAL A 8 -3.91 -16.91 -0.45
N VAL A 9 -4.43 -17.25 -1.64
CA VAL A 9 -5.24 -16.34 -2.48
C VAL A 9 -6.48 -15.84 -1.73
N LEU A 10 -7.18 -16.72 -1.01
CA LEU A 10 -8.33 -16.29 -0.20
C LEU A 10 -7.94 -15.32 0.91
N ILE A 11 -6.79 -15.52 1.56
CA ILE A 11 -6.28 -14.58 2.56
C ILE A 11 -5.97 -13.22 1.92
N LEU A 12 -5.26 -13.23 0.79
CA LEU A 12 -4.88 -12.01 0.05
C LEU A 12 -6.08 -11.28 -0.55
N SER A 13 -7.17 -11.99 -0.86
CA SER A 13 -8.38 -11.39 -1.47
C SER A 13 -9.12 -10.39 -0.56
N GLY A 14 -8.81 -10.34 0.74
CA GLY A 14 -9.35 -9.32 1.66
C GLY A 14 -10.88 -9.25 1.69
N HIS A 15 -11.56 -10.40 1.57
CA HIS A 15 -13.01 -10.43 1.38
C HIS A 15 -13.79 -9.81 2.56
N LYS A 16 -14.72 -8.88 2.26
CA LYS A 16 -15.61 -8.22 3.25
C LYS A 16 -16.93 -8.96 3.49
N MET A 17 -16.99 -10.24 3.13
CA MET A 17 -18.20 -11.08 3.20
C MET A 17 -17.97 -12.31 4.07
N SER A 18 -19.04 -13.09 4.31
CA SER A 18 -18.93 -14.36 5.02
C SER A 18 -17.95 -15.30 4.31
N LEU A 19 -17.28 -16.14 5.09
CA LEU A 19 -16.25 -17.01 4.56
C LEU A 19 -16.79 -18.02 3.52
N GLN A 20 -18.00 -18.55 3.74
CA GLN A 20 -18.64 -19.43 2.78
C GLN A 20 -18.94 -18.71 1.46
N ASN A 21 -19.34 -17.44 1.50
CA ASN A 21 -19.58 -16.64 0.30
C ASN A 21 -18.29 -16.34 -0.45
N ALA A 22 -17.18 -16.06 0.25
CA ALA A 22 -15.88 -15.87 -0.37
C ALA A 22 -15.41 -17.16 -1.08
N LEU A 23 -15.59 -18.32 -0.43
CA LEU A 23 -15.32 -19.63 -1.02
C LEU A 23 -16.19 -19.89 -2.26
N ASN A 24 -17.50 -19.65 -2.16
CA ASN A 24 -18.42 -19.79 -3.29
C ASN A 24 -17.99 -18.92 -4.47
N LYS A 25 -17.62 -17.65 -4.23
CA LYS A 25 -17.15 -16.74 -5.28
C LYS A 25 -15.87 -17.22 -5.95
N LEU A 26 -14.87 -17.63 -5.17
CA LEU A 26 -13.60 -18.12 -5.74
C LEU A 26 -13.82 -19.38 -6.57
N PHE A 27 -14.55 -20.36 -6.02
CA PHE A 27 -14.78 -21.63 -6.72
C PHE A 27 -15.71 -21.46 -7.93
N ASN A 28 -16.63 -20.50 -7.90
CA ASN A 28 -17.40 -20.12 -9.08
C ASN A 28 -16.51 -19.51 -10.18
N ALA A 29 -15.59 -18.60 -9.81
CA ALA A 29 -14.64 -18.01 -10.75
C ALA A 29 -13.68 -19.06 -11.36
N LEU A 30 -13.43 -20.17 -10.65
CA LEU A 30 -12.63 -21.30 -11.13
C LEU A 30 -13.44 -22.36 -11.89
N GLY A 31 -14.76 -22.19 -12.06
CA GLY A 31 -15.63 -23.20 -12.69
C GLY A 31 -15.85 -24.47 -11.85
N GLU A 32 -15.52 -24.43 -10.55
CA GLU A 32 -15.55 -25.57 -9.62
C GLU A 32 -16.71 -25.49 -8.62
N VAL A 33 -17.92 -25.11 -9.07
CA VAL A 33 -19.08 -24.82 -8.21
C VAL A 33 -19.51 -25.99 -7.31
N PHE A 34 -19.28 -27.24 -7.74
CA PHE A 34 -19.64 -28.43 -6.96
C PHE A 34 -18.55 -28.89 -5.98
N ARG A 35 -17.39 -28.22 -5.96
CA ARG A 35 -16.22 -28.61 -5.14
C ARG A 35 -15.92 -27.61 -4.03
N VAL A 36 -16.87 -26.74 -3.71
CA VAL A 36 -16.69 -25.71 -2.69
C VAL A 36 -16.55 -26.39 -1.31
N PRO A 37 -15.44 -26.17 -0.59
CA PRO A 37 -15.28 -26.68 0.76
C PRO A 37 -16.12 -25.87 1.77
N SER A 38 -16.30 -26.42 2.96
CA SER A 38 -16.94 -25.68 4.05
C SER A 38 -16.03 -24.57 4.58
N ALA A 39 -16.65 -23.55 5.17
CA ALA A 39 -15.96 -22.50 5.93
C ALA A 39 -15.05 -23.08 7.04
N SER A 40 -15.49 -24.15 7.72
CA SER A 40 -14.68 -24.81 8.76
C SER A 40 -13.40 -25.44 8.19
N ALA A 41 -13.49 -26.10 7.03
CA ALA A 41 -12.34 -26.67 6.34
C ALA A 41 -11.33 -25.58 5.94
N TYR A 42 -11.81 -24.42 5.49
CA TYR A 42 -10.93 -23.27 5.25
C TYR A 42 -10.26 -22.77 6.52
N CYS A 43 -10.99 -22.59 7.62
CA CYS A 43 -10.40 -22.14 8.88
C CYS A 43 -9.28 -23.08 9.35
N GLN A 44 -9.46 -24.40 9.21
CA GLN A 44 -8.44 -25.38 9.53
C GLN A 44 -7.23 -25.30 8.58
N ALA A 45 -7.46 -25.13 7.28
CA ALA A 45 -6.38 -24.99 6.30
C ALA A 45 -5.60 -23.67 6.47
N LYS A 46 -6.30 -22.56 6.73
CA LYS A 46 -5.70 -21.24 7.03
C LYS A 46 -4.75 -21.30 8.22
N LYS A 47 -5.08 -22.04 9.27
CA LYS A 47 -4.21 -22.21 10.45
C LYS A 47 -2.88 -22.89 10.15
N LYS A 48 -2.78 -23.64 9.04
CA LYS A 48 -1.55 -24.30 8.61
C LYS A 48 -0.64 -23.38 7.79
N VAL A 49 -1.15 -22.22 7.35
CA VAL A 49 -0.36 -21.23 6.62
C VAL A 49 0.49 -20.47 7.62
N LYS A 50 1.81 -20.56 7.46
CA LYS A 50 2.74 -19.83 8.30
C LYS A 50 2.88 -18.38 7.81
N PRO A 51 3.03 -17.39 8.71
CA PRO A 51 3.09 -15.97 8.34
C PRO A 51 4.28 -15.63 7.44
N GLU A 52 5.36 -16.41 7.48
CA GLU A 52 6.57 -16.23 6.67
C GLU A 52 6.27 -16.28 5.16
N VAL A 53 5.18 -16.95 4.74
CA VAL A 53 4.77 -16.93 3.33
C VAL A 53 4.48 -15.51 2.84
N PHE A 54 3.94 -14.64 3.70
CA PHE A 54 3.58 -13.29 3.30
C PHE A 54 4.78 -12.36 3.29
N VAL A 55 5.76 -12.60 4.17
CA VAL A 55 7.06 -11.91 4.14
C VAL A 55 7.78 -12.26 2.84
N HIS A 56 7.92 -13.56 2.56
CA HIS A 56 8.58 -14.04 1.35
C HIS A 56 7.87 -13.57 0.08
N LEU A 57 6.53 -13.63 0.03
CA LEU A 57 5.77 -13.14 -1.11
C LEU A 57 5.98 -11.63 -1.31
N SER A 58 6.06 -10.86 -0.22
CA SER A 58 6.34 -9.42 -0.31
C SER A 58 7.75 -9.13 -0.83
N GLU A 59 8.75 -9.92 -0.43
CA GLU A 59 10.12 -9.79 -0.90
C GLU A 59 10.20 -10.06 -2.41
N VAL A 60 9.63 -11.18 -2.86
CA VAL A 60 9.56 -11.55 -4.28
C VAL A 60 8.83 -10.49 -5.10
N LEU A 61 7.67 -10.01 -4.63
CA LEU A 61 6.92 -8.96 -5.33
C LEU A 61 7.70 -7.65 -5.45
N CYS A 62 8.46 -7.28 -4.42
CA CYS A 62 9.33 -6.10 -4.47
C CYS A 62 10.47 -6.29 -5.47
N GLU A 63 11.15 -7.44 -5.42
CA GLU A 63 12.24 -7.78 -6.34
C GLU A 63 11.76 -7.80 -7.79
N ASP A 64 10.65 -8.48 -8.07
CA ASP A 64 10.03 -8.54 -9.40
C ASP A 64 9.67 -7.14 -9.90
N PHE A 65 9.05 -6.32 -9.05
CA PHE A 65 8.67 -4.95 -9.41
C PHE A 65 9.89 -4.13 -9.85
N TYR A 66 10.98 -4.14 -9.10
CA TYR A 66 12.17 -3.36 -9.47
C TYR A 66 12.96 -3.98 -10.61
N THR A 67 12.94 -5.31 -10.76
CA THR A 67 13.57 -5.98 -11.90
C THR A 67 12.86 -5.62 -13.21
N LEU A 68 11.52 -5.64 -13.19
CA LEU A 68 10.71 -5.38 -14.38
C LEU A 68 10.62 -3.89 -14.74
N TYR A 69 10.48 -3.00 -13.75
CA TYR A 69 10.23 -1.57 -13.98
C TYR A 69 11.45 -0.67 -13.69
N GLY A 70 12.50 -1.20 -13.06
CA GLY A 70 13.70 -0.43 -12.70
C GLY A 70 14.66 -0.21 -13.88
N ALA A 71 14.69 -1.15 -14.84
CA ALA A 71 15.58 -1.07 -16.01
C ALA A 71 15.27 0.14 -16.92
N ASP A 72 13.99 0.48 -17.07
CA ASP A 72 13.51 1.51 -17.99
C ASP A 72 13.38 2.90 -17.34
N GLN A 73 13.97 3.12 -16.15
CA GLN A 73 13.83 4.34 -15.33
C GLN A 73 12.36 4.73 -15.02
N GLU A 74 11.41 3.81 -15.17
CA GLU A 74 9.99 4.07 -14.89
C GLU A 74 9.74 4.24 -13.39
N VAL A 75 10.64 3.72 -12.55
CA VAL A 75 10.60 3.90 -11.10
C VAL A 75 11.37 5.16 -10.70
N ARG A 76 10.63 6.20 -10.31
CA ARG A 76 11.21 7.41 -9.69
C ARG A 76 11.55 7.15 -8.22
N LEU A 77 12.83 7.29 -7.88
CA LEU A 77 13.33 7.19 -6.52
C LEU A 77 13.68 8.59 -5.97
N TRP A 78 13.44 8.80 -4.68
CA TRP A 78 13.86 9.99 -3.94
C TRP A 78 14.99 9.59 -2.99
N HIS A 79 16.19 10.14 -3.20
CA HIS A 79 17.41 9.75 -2.47
C HIS A 79 17.63 8.23 -2.35
N GLY A 80 17.35 7.48 -3.43
CA GLY A 80 17.48 6.03 -3.44
C GLY A 80 16.35 5.29 -2.72
N HIS A 81 15.24 5.96 -2.37
CA HIS A 81 14.08 5.34 -1.74
C HIS A 81 12.82 5.53 -2.58
N ARG A 82 11.93 4.54 -2.56
CA ARG A 82 10.58 4.70 -3.11
C ARG A 82 9.73 5.51 -2.14
N LEU A 83 9.35 6.72 -2.55
CA LEU A 83 8.44 7.58 -1.80
C LEU A 83 7.01 7.05 -1.95
N MET A 84 6.46 6.42 -0.90
CA MET A 84 5.10 5.88 -0.91
C MET A 84 4.06 6.78 -0.23
N GLY A 85 4.51 7.74 0.57
CA GLY A 85 3.65 8.73 1.21
C GLY A 85 4.47 9.85 1.84
N ALA A 86 3.94 11.07 1.72
CA ALA A 86 4.45 12.25 2.40
C ALA A 86 3.32 12.84 3.24
N ASP A 87 3.59 13.09 4.52
CA ASP A 87 2.70 13.84 5.39
C ASP A 87 3.25 15.27 5.51
N GLY A 88 2.49 16.24 5.02
CA GLY A 88 2.86 17.65 4.99
C GLY A 88 2.15 18.42 6.09
N THR A 89 2.89 19.05 7.00
CA THR A 89 2.36 20.06 7.92
C THR A 89 2.59 21.45 7.34
N TYR A 90 1.55 22.28 7.36
CA TYR A 90 1.67 23.69 7.00
C TYR A 90 1.97 24.54 8.24
N LEU A 91 2.98 25.40 8.14
CA LEU A 91 3.33 26.40 9.13
C LEU A 91 2.95 27.78 8.58
N THR A 92 2.16 28.52 9.36
CA THR A 92 1.87 29.93 9.08
C THR A 92 3.05 30.77 9.52
N LEU A 93 3.71 31.43 8.57
CA LEU A 93 4.80 32.36 8.80
C LEU A 93 4.27 33.79 8.96
N PRO A 94 4.99 34.65 9.70
CA PRO A 94 4.70 36.08 9.72
C PRO A 94 4.70 36.68 8.30
N ASP A 95 3.80 37.63 8.06
CA ASP A 95 3.62 38.23 6.74
C ASP A 95 4.66 39.34 6.48
N THR A 96 5.88 38.94 6.08
CA THR A 96 6.94 39.87 5.65
C THR A 96 7.19 39.79 4.15
N GLU A 97 7.70 40.88 3.58
CA GLU A 97 7.96 40.98 2.14
C GLU A 97 9.03 39.97 1.69
N GLU A 98 10.04 39.70 2.52
CA GLU A 98 11.06 38.69 2.22
C GLU A 98 10.47 37.26 2.19
N LEU A 99 9.51 36.97 3.06
CA LEU A 99 8.89 35.65 3.13
C LEU A 99 7.88 35.42 2.01
N ARG A 100 7.18 36.46 1.53
CA ARG A 100 6.32 36.37 0.34
C ARG A 100 7.09 36.11 -0.94
N ALA A 101 8.35 36.55 -1.02
CA ALA A 101 9.20 36.30 -2.18
C ALA A 101 9.67 34.83 -2.26
N CYS A 102 9.78 34.16 -1.12
CA CYS A 102 10.28 32.79 -1.02
C CYS A 102 9.19 31.71 -0.87
N PHE A 103 8.02 32.07 -0.33
CA PHE A 103 6.96 31.13 0.05
C PHE A 103 5.59 31.52 -0.52
N SER A 104 4.73 30.52 -0.71
CA SER A 104 3.36 30.69 -1.19
C SER A 104 2.49 31.44 -0.18
N VAL A 105 1.72 32.42 -0.65
CA VAL A 105 0.79 33.20 0.19
C VAL A 105 -0.61 32.57 0.10
N HIS A 106 -1.25 32.36 1.24
CA HIS A 106 -2.63 31.86 1.30
C HIS A 106 -3.52 32.92 1.98
N GLU A 107 -4.63 33.28 1.34
CA GLU A 107 -5.60 34.23 1.88
C GLU A 107 -6.80 33.46 2.46
N ASN A 108 -6.95 33.43 3.78
CA ASN A 108 -8.11 32.79 4.43
C ASN A 108 -9.19 33.81 4.88
N GLN A 109 -8.82 35.10 5.02
CA GLN A 109 -9.75 36.21 5.22
C GLN A 109 -9.22 37.50 4.56
N PRO A 110 -10.09 38.45 4.16
CA PRO A 110 -9.69 39.66 3.44
C PRO A 110 -8.68 40.55 4.19
N SER A 111 -8.61 40.44 5.52
CA SER A 111 -7.75 41.24 6.40
C SER A 111 -6.54 40.49 6.96
N ALA A 112 -6.37 39.20 6.65
CA ALA A 112 -5.31 38.36 7.20
C ALA A 112 -4.58 37.63 6.06
N ARG A 113 -3.52 38.26 5.57
CA ARG A 113 -2.52 37.65 4.70
C ARG A 113 -1.44 37.03 5.56
N ALA A 114 -1.09 35.78 5.29
CA ALA A 114 0.04 35.13 5.92
C ALA A 114 0.77 34.27 4.90
N ALA A 115 2.09 34.37 4.90
CA ALA A 115 2.93 33.44 4.15
C ALA A 115 2.80 32.05 4.78
N GLN A 116 2.70 30.99 3.96
CA GLN A 116 2.67 29.61 4.47
C GLN A 116 3.84 28.82 3.90
N THR A 117 4.46 28.01 4.74
CA THR A 117 5.46 27.02 4.32
C THR A 117 4.98 25.63 4.66
N SER A 118 5.30 24.64 3.81
CA SER A 118 5.00 23.23 4.06
C SER A 118 6.25 22.50 4.52
N ALA A 119 6.23 21.92 5.71
CA ALA A 119 7.22 20.96 6.18
C ALA A 119 6.66 19.54 5.96
N SER A 120 7.34 18.70 5.18
CA SER A 120 6.88 17.34 4.89
C SER A 120 7.71 16.30 5.62
N LEU A 121 7.06 15.45 6.41
CA LEU A 121 7.61 14.20 6.93
C LEU A 121 7.27 13.06 5.96
N SER A 122 8.29 12.40 5.43
CA SER A 122 8.10 11.23 4.56
C SER A 122 7.97 9.97 5.41
N HIS A 123 6.91 9.16 5.20
CA HIS A 123 6.74 7.89 5.89
C HIS A 123 6.91 6.68 4.96
N ARG A 124 7.63 5.69 5.49
CA ARG A 124 8.07 4.40 4.91
C ARG A 124 9.25 4.51 3.92
N LEU A 125 10.44 4.27 4.47
CA LEU A 125 11.70 4.11 3.73
C LEU A 125 12.03 2.61 3.66
N THR A 126 11.70 1.94 2.56
CA THR A 126 12.42 0.69 2.24
C THR A 126 13.75 1.13 1.64
N ARG A 127 14.85 0.83 2.34
CA ARG A 127 16.21 1.15 1.87
C ARG A 127 16.66 0.06 0.92
N PHE A 128 17.17 0.43 -0.24
CA PHE A 128 17.96 -0.50 -1.04
C PHE A 128 19.27 -0.77 -0.29
N ALA A 129 19.62 -2.05 -0.14
CA ALA A 129 21.00 -2.42 0.14
C ALA A 129 21.77 -2.30 -1.18
N GLU A 130 22.85 -1.53 -1.17
CA GLU A 130 23.88 -1.57 -2.21
C GLU A 130 24.70 -2.87 -2.09
#